data_AF-A0A842VJ56-F1
#
_entry.id   AF-A0A842VJ56-F1
#
_cell.length_a   1.000
_cell.length_b   1.000
_cell.length_c   1.000
_cell.angle_alpha   90.00
_cell.angle_beta   90.00
_cell.angle_gamma   90.00
#
_symmetry.space_group_name_H-M   'P 1'
#
loop_
_entity.id
_entity.type
_entity.pdbx_description
1 polymer ?
#
loop_
_entity_poly.entity_id
_entity_poly.type
_entity_poly.pdbx_seq_one_letter_code
_entity_poly.pdbx_strand_id
1 'polypeptide(L)'
;MKKETLLKVSSFLALVFSFLAAIFLLITPWSYWWYSYRAGGWHYYGSGTVGVWTVGVGPFIILTSLLLFICAIISILTLIPGKIRSKTPLLISLILALVALILIVIGAIITAAMMAGEDLYWSFGSGFYGSISGTILTVIFTAIMIVSKE
;
A
#
# COMPACT_ATOMS: atom_id res chain seq x y z
N MET A 1 -23.24 -14.24 -13.10
CA MET A 1 -23.54 -13.04 -12.27
C MET A 1 -23.83 -11.86 -13.20
N LYS A 2 -24.83 -11.01 -12.91
CA LYS A 2 -25.12 -9.82 -13.75
C LYS A 2 -23.94 -8.82 -13.68
N LYS A 3 -23.62 -8.13 -14.77
CA LYS A 3 -22.49 -7.17 -14.83
C LYS A 3 -22.62 -6.06 -13.79
N GLU A 4 -23.83 -5.59 -13.53
CA GLU A 4 -24.11 -4.61 -12.47
C GLU A 4 -23.73 -5.14 -11.07
N THR A 5 -24.07 -6.40 -10.76
CA THR A 5 -23.69 -7.04 -9.50
C THR A 5 -22.18 -7.20 -9.41
N LEU A 6 -21.52 -7.62 -10.49
CA LEU A 6 -20.06 -7.73 -10.55
C LEU A 6 -19.38 -6.38 -10.32
N LEU A 7 -19.90 -5.30 -10.92
CA LEU A 7 -19.40 -3.95 -10.72
C LEU A 7 -19.54 -3.52 -9.25
N LYS A 8 -20.69 -3.78 -8.61
CA LYS A 8 -20.92 -3.43 -7.20
C LYS A 8 -19.97 -4.19 -6.26
N VAL A 9 -19.86 -5.50 -6.44
CA VAL A 9 -18.98 -6.35 -5.61
C VAL A 9 -17.52 -5.97 -5.80
N SER A 10 -17.05 -5.80 -7.03
CA SER A 10 -15.67 -5.39 -7.30
C SER A 10 -15.36 -3.99 -6.77
N SER A 11 -16.30 -3.03 -6.88
CA SER A 11 -16.15 -1.69 -6.31
C SER A 11 -16.04 -1.71 -4.80
N PHE A 12 -16.87 -2.53 -4.12
CA PHE A 12 -16.80 -2.69 -2.68
C PHE A 12 -15.47 -3.32 -2.22
N LEU A 13 -15.01 -4.36 -2.92
CA LEU A 13 -13.74 -5.00 -2.59
C LEU A 13 -12.55 -4.08 -2.87
N ALA A 14 -12.53 -3.38 -4.01
CA ALA A 14 -11.51 -2.38 -4.33
C ALA A 14 -11.42 -1.29 -3.27
N LEU A 15 -12.58 -0.80 -2.79
CA LEU A 15 -12.67 0.13 -1.67
C LEU A 15 -12.02 -0.44 -0.41
N VAL A 16 -12.45 -1.63 0.05
CA VAL A 16 -11.94 -2.23 1.29
C VAL A 16 -10.43 -2.42 1.22
N PHE A 17 -9.91 -3.01 0.15
CA PHE A 17 -8.48 -3.28 0.03
C PHE A 17 -7.63 -2.03 -0.12
N SER A 18 -8.09 -1.03 -0.88
CA SER A 18 -7.35 0.24 -1.02
C SER A 18 -7.34 1.04 0.27
N PHE A 19 -8.47 1.08 0.99
CA PHE A 19 -8.59 1.76 2.27
C PHE A 19 -7.75 1.08 3.36
N LEU A 20 -7.85 -0.24 3.50
CA LEU A 20 -7.07 -0.99 4.49
C LEU A 20 -5.56 -0.93 4.20
N ALA A 21 -5.15 -1.03 2.93
CA ALA A 21 -3.76 -0.86 2.54
C ALA A 21 -3.22 0.53 2.89
N ALA A 22 -3.99 1.58 2.60
CA ALA A 22 -3.62 2.96 2.95
C ALA A 22 -3.51 3.15 4.46
N ILE A 23 -4.45 2.62 5.24
CA ILE A 23 -4.41 2.70 6.71
C ILE A 23 -3.20 1.93 7.25
N PHE A 24 -3.02 0.66 6.86
CA PHE A 24 -1.92 -0.16 7.37
C PHE A 24 -0.55 0.46 7.10
N LEU A 25 -0.34 1.11 5.96
CA LEU A 25 0.87 1.90 5.70
C LEU A 25 1.11 3.00 6.72
N LEU A 26 0.05 3.68 7.16
CA LEU A 26 0.15 4.84 8.03
C LEU A 26 0.25 4.48 9.51
N ILE A 27 -0.40 3.40 9.94
CA ILE A 27 -0.54 3.09 11.37
C ILE A 27 0.29 1.89 11.83
N THR A 28 0.82 1.07 10.92
CA THR A 28 1.65 -0.08 11.29
C THR A 28 3.08 0.06 10.79
N PRO A 29 4.06 -0.58 11.45
CA PRO A 29 5.44 -0.54 11.02
C PRO A 29 5.62 -1.10 9.60
N TRP A 30 6.32 -0.35 8.77
CA TRP A 30 6.77 -0.76 7.45
C TRP A 30 7.83 -1.85 7.53
N SER A 31 8.78 -1.70 8.45
CA SER A 31 9.85 -2.66 8.72
C SER A 31 10.26 -2.60 10.19
N TYR A 32 10.87 -3.67 10.67
CA TYR A 32 11.50 -3.78 11.98
C TYR A 32 12.98 -4.00 11.79
N TRP A 33 13.80 -3.47 12.70
CA TRP A 33 15.24 -3.70 12.72
C TRP A 33 15.75 -3.92 14.13
N TRP A 34 16.86 -4.64 14.25
CA TRP A 34 17.56 -4.89 15.50
C TRP A 34 19.06 -5.12 15.28
N TYR A 35 19.85 -4.86 16.32
CA TYR A 35 21.28 -5.18 16.35
C TYR A 35 21.66 -5.78 17.70
N SER A 36 22.79 -6.49 17.69
CA SER A 36 23.44 -6.98 18.89
C SER A 36 24.94 -6.96 18.70
N TYR A 37 25.69 -6.28 19.56
CA TYR A 37 27.16 -6.25 19.49
C TYR A 37 27.80 -6.29 20.88
N ARG A 38 29.08 -6.64 20.93
CA ARG A 38 29.88 -6.68 22.17
C ARG A 38 30.94 -5.59 22.15
N ALA A 39 31.03 -4.81 23.22
CA ALA A 39 32.10 -3.82 23.41
C ALA A 39 32.47 -3.73 24.90
N GLY A 40 33.77 -3.75 25.22
CA GLY A 40 34.26 -3.58 26.60
C GLY A 40 33.77 -4.65 27.59
N GLY A 41 33.48 -5.87 27.13
CA GLY A 41 32.92 -6.95 27.96
C GLY A 41 31.39 -6.90 28.16
N TRP A 42 30.74 -5.84 27.68
CA TRP A 42 29.28 -5.68 27.73
C TRP A 42 28.64 -6.07 26.40
N HIS A 43 27.41 -6.57 26.47
CA HIS A 43 26.59 -6.88 25.30
C HIS A 43 25.49 -5.84 25.17
N TYR A 44 25.41 -5.21 24.00
CA TYR A 44 24.43 -4.17 23.70
C TYR A 44 23.40 -4.72 22.71
N TYR A 45 22.13 -4.43 22.98
CA TYR A 45 21.01 -4.74 22.11
C TYR A 45 20.24 -3.47 21.80
N GLY A 46 19.78 -3.34 20.56
CA GLY A 46 18.91 -2.25 20.15
C GLY A 46 17.90 -2.74 19.12
N SER A 47 16.74 -2.10 19.08
CA SER A 47 15.69 -2.40 18.11
C SER A 47 14.88 -1.16 17.78
N GLY A 48 14.27 -1.13 16.60
CA GLY A 48 13.39 -0.06 16.19
C GLY A 48 12.49 -0.42 15.02
N THR A 49 11.76 0.58 14.55
CA THR A 49 10.77 0.45 13.47
C THR A 49 11.01 1.49 12.39
N VAL A 50 10.77 1.09 11.14
CA VAL A 50 10.62 2.00 10.00
C VAL A 50 9.13 2.28 9.82
N GLY A 51 8.76 3.54 9.64
CA GLY A 51 7.37 3.95 9.43
C GLY A 51 7.29 5.29 8.71
N VAL A 52 6.10 5.90 8.80
CA VAL A 52 5.75 7.15 8.10
C VAL A 52 6.73 8.30 8.38
N TRP A 53 7.33 8.32 9.57
CA TRP A 53 8.24 9.37 10.01
C TRP A 53 9.72 9.08 9.74
N THR A 54 10.05 7.90 9.20
CA THR A 54 11.44 7.53 8.91
C THR A 54 11.94 8.27 7.67
N VAL A 55 13.03 9.01 7.81
CA VAL A 55 13.66 9.75 6.70
C VAL A 55 14.04 8.77 5.58
N GLY A 56 13.84 9.17 4.32
CA GLY A 56 14.12 8.35 3.14
C GLY A 56 12.97 7.42 2.73
N VAL A 57 12.28 6.77 3.68
CA VAL A 57 11.18 5.82 3.39
C VAL A 57 9.79 6.46 3.56
N GLY A 58 9.63 7.33 4.56
CA GLY A 58 8.38 8.00 4.93
C GLY A 58 7.65 8.67 3.75
N PRO A 59 8.33 9.45 2.88
CA PRO A 59 7.68 10.06 1.72
C PRO A 59 7.00 9.05 0.78
N PHE A 60 7.60 7.88 0.57
CA PHE A 60 7.01 6.81 -0.26
C PHE A 60 5.77 6.22 0.41
N ILE A 61 5.81 6.00 1.73
CA ILE A 61 4.67 5.52 2.51
C ILE A 61 3.50 6.50 2.43
N ILE A 62 3.75 7.79 2.65
CA ILE A 62 2.73 8.85 2.61
C ILE A 62 2.13 8.95 1.20
N LEU A 63 2.97 9.04 0.17
CA LEU A 63 2.51 9.19 -1.20
C LEU A 63 1.70 7.96 -1.64
N THR A 64 2.17 6.75 -1.35
CA THR A 64 1.42 5.51 -1.63
C THR A 64 0.06 5.51 -0.95
N SER A 65 0.01 5.88 0.34
CA SER A 65 -1.23 5.93 1.10
C SER A 65 -2.23 6.93 0.50
N LEU A 66 -1.74 8.10 0.06
CA LEU A 66 -2.57 9.11 -0.60
C LEU A 66 -3.18 8.57 -1.91
N LEU A 67 -2.36 7.92 -2.75
CA LEU A 67 -2.83 7.32 -4.01
C LEU A 67 -3.90 6.24 -3.76
N LEU A 68 -3.71 5.41 -2.72
CA LEU A 68 -4.67 4.38 -2.34
C LEU A 68 -5.97 4.96 -1.76
N PHE A 69 -5.91 6.04 -0.98
CA PHE A 69 -7.12 6.77 -0.57
C PHE A 69 -7.89 7.35 -1.76
N ILE A 70 -7.19 7.87 -2.78
CA ILE A 70 -7.85 8.32 -4.01
C ILE A 70 -8.55 7.14 -4.72
N CYS A 71 -7.91 5.97 -4.78
CA CYS A 71 -8.55 4.75 -5.31
C CYS A 71 -9.80 4.34 -4.51
N ALA A 72 -9.73 4.46 -3.17
CA ALA A 72 -10.87 4.19 -2.29
C ALA A 72 -12.03 5.16 -2.58
N ILE A 73 -11.75 6.46 -2.74
CA ILE A 73 -12.76 7.48 -3.08
C ILE A 73 -13.42 7.16 -4.43
N ILE A 74 -12.63 6.83 -5.46
CA ILE A 74 -13.18 6.45 -6.78
C ILE A 74 -14.06 5.20 -6.67
N SER A 75 -13.64 4.22 -5.87
CA SER A 75 -14.41 2.99 -5.61
C SER A 75 -15.74 3.29 -4.91
N ILE A 76 -15.76 4.16 -3.90
CA ILE A 76 -16.99 4.65 -3.25
C ILE A 76 -17.91 5.35 -4.25
N LEU A 77 -17.37 6.26 -5.07
CA LEU A 77 -18.14 6.99 -6.08
C LEU A 77 -18.74 6.06 -7.13
N THR A 78 -18.11 4.90 -7.40
CA THR A 78 -18.65 3.88 -8.31
C THR A 78 -19.89 3.19 -7.72
N LEU A 79 -19.98 3.06 -6.41
CA LEU A 79 -21.13 2.47 -5.72
C LEU A 79 -22.37 3.39 -5.75
N ILE A 80 -22.18 4.70 -5.92
CA ILE A 80 -23.27 5.67 -5.95
C ILE A 80 -23.80 5.80 -7.40
N PRO A 81 -25.08 5.45 -7.66
CA PRO A 81 -25.65 5.54 -8.99
C PRO A 81 -25.52 6.95 -9.59
N GLY A 82 -25.10 7.03 -10.86
CA GLY A 82 -25.04 8.28 -11.62
C GLY A 82 -23.82 9.18 -11.36
N LYS A 83 -22.96 8.88 -10.37
CA LYS A 83 -21.74 9.66 -10.08
C LYS A 83 -20.62 9.39 -11.08
N ILE A 84 -20.39 8.12 -11.45
CA ILE A 84 -19.42 7.74 -12.48
C ILE A 84 -20.15 7.33 -13.76
N ARG A 85 -20.08 8.21 -14.75
CA ARG A 85 -20.74 8.06 -16.06
C ARG A 85 -19.82 7.46 -17.13
N SER A 86 -18.50 7.66 -17.01
CA SER A 86 -17.50 7.15 -17.96
C SER A 86 -16.53 6.17 -17.29
N LYS A 87 -15.76 5.44 -18.10
CA LYS A 87 -14.69 4.53 -17.62
C LYS A 87 -13.42 5.27 -17.19
N THR A 88 -13.28 6.55 -17.53
CA THR A 88 -12.06 7.34 -17.30
C THR A 88 -11.63 7.36 -15.83
N PRO A 89 -12.51 7.58 -14.83
CA PRO A 89 -12.09 7.56 -13.43
C PRO A 89 -11.58 6.18 -12.98
N LEU A 90 -12.14 5.10 -13.52
CA LEU A 90 -11.70 3.73 -13.22
C LEU A 90 -10.30 3.46 -13.79
N LEU A 91 -10.04 3.92 -15.02
CA LEU A 91 -8.70 3.85 -15.64
C LEU A 91 -7.68 4.67 -14.85
N ILE A 92 -8.05 5.88 -14.40
CA ILE A 92 -7.20 6.69 -13.52
C ILE A 92 -6.91 5.92 -12.23
N SER A 93 -7.92 5.36 -11.57
CA SER A 93 -7.72 4.55 -10.35
C SER A 93 -6.78 3.38 -10.59
N LEU A 94 -6.88 2.69 -11.73
CA LEU A 94 -5.98 1.60 -12.07
C LEU A 94 -4.52 2.08 -12.21
N ILE A 95 -4.31 3.19 -12.92
CA ILE A 95 -2.98 3.80 -13.07
C ILE A 95 -2.41 4.20 -11.70
N LEU A 96 -3.20 4.85 -10.84
CA LEU A 96 -2.76 5.26 -9.51
C LEU A 96 -2.39 4.05 -8.64
N ALA A 97 -3.16 2.96 -8.70
CA ALA A 97 -2.86 1.73 -7.96
C ALA A 97 -1.56 1.05 -8.46
N LEU A 98 -1.29 1.08 -9.77
CA LEU A 98 -0.03 0.59 -10.34
C LEU A 98 1.16 1.47 -9.93
N VAL A 99 1.01 2.79 -9.93
CA VAL A 99 2.03 3.71 -9.43
C VAL A 99 2.29 3.47 -7.94
N ALA A 100 1.24 3.28 -7.14
CA ALA A 100 1.37 2.93 -5.73
C ALA A 100 2.17 1.63 -5.53
N LEU A 101 1.93 0.60 -6.36
CA LEU A 101 2.68 -0.64 -6.30
C LEU A 101 4.18 -0.44 -6.61
N ILE A 102 4.49 0.40 -7.61
CA ILE A 102 5.88 0.75 -7.94
C ILE A 102 6.53 1.49 -6.77
N LEU A 103 5.84 2.44 -6.15
CA LEU A 103 6.36 3.19 -4.99
C LEU A 103 6.61 2.27 -3.78
N ILE A 104 5.75 1.28 -3.54
CA ILE A 104 5.96 0.24 -2.51
C ILE A 104 7.26 -0.51 -2.77
N VAL A 105 7.50 -0.94 -4.01
CA VAL A 105 8.72 -1.67 -4.38
C VAL A 105 9.96 -0.78 -4.23
N ILE A 106 9.91 0.46 -4.69
CA ILE A 106 11.03 1.41 -4.52
C ILE A 106 11.33 1.64 -3.03
N GLY A 107 10.31 1.89 -2.21
CA GLY A 107 10.46 2.05 -0.76
C GLY A 107 11.05 0.82 -0.09
N ALA A 108 10.69 -0.39 -0.56
CA ALA A 108 11.21 -1.65 -0.05
C ALA A 108 12.70 -1.82 -0.39
N ILE A 109 13.11 -1.49 -1.61
CA ILE A 109 14.51 -1.51 -2.04
C ILE A 109 15.34 -0.52 -1.23
N ILE A 110 14.84 0.71 -1.04
CA ILE A 110 15.52 1.73 -0.22
C ILE A 110 15.68 1.24 1.22
N THR A 111 14.62 0.67 1.80
CA THR A 111 14.68 0.11 3.17
C THR A 111 15.74 -0.98 3.26
N ALA A 112 15.74 -1.94 2.32
CA ALA A 112 16.72 -3.02 2.30
C ALA A 112 18.16 -2.49 2.17
N ALA A 113 18.38 -1.51 1.30
CA ALA A 113 19.70 -0.89 1.11
C ALA A 113 20.18 -0.14 2.36
N MET A 114 19.30 0.59 3.04
CA MET A 114 19.64 1.30 4.29
C MET A 114 20.01 0.31 5.39
N MET A 115 19.20 -0.74 5.60
CA MET A 115 19.45 -1.71 6.66
C MET A 115 20.73 -2.52 6.40
N ALA A 116 21.01 -2.87 5.14
CA ALA A 116 22.24 -3.54 4.75
C ALA A 116 23.48 -2.64 4.93
N GLY A 117 23.35 -1.33 4.69
CA GLY A 117 24.43 -0.36 4.89
C GLY A 117 24.82 -0.15 6.35
N GLU A 118 23.92 -0.46 7.28
CA GLU A 118 24.13 -0.33 8.73
C GLU A 118 24.39 -1.69 9.43
N ASP A 119 24.54 -2.79 8.67
CA ASP A 119 24.70 -4.15 9.19
C ASP A 119 23.61 -4.56 10.22
N LEU A 120 22.39 -4.04 10.03
CA LEU A 120 21.26 -4.33 10.90
C LEU A 120 20.59 -5.63 10.49
N TYR A 121 20.13 -6.41 11.47
CA TYR A 121 19.13 -7.44 11.20
C TYR A 121 17.77 -6.76 11.02
N TRP A 122 16.99 -7.19 10.04
CA TRP A 122 15.72 -6.54 9.74
C TRP A 122 14.72 -7.48 9.08
N SER A 123 13.46 -7.09 9.14
CA SER A 123 12.36 -7.79 8.46
C SER A 123 11.24 -6.82 8.14
N PHE A 124 10.60 -6.99 6.98
CA PHE A 124 9.40 -6.23 6.66
C PHE A 124 8.28 -6.48 7.66
N GLY A 125 7.50 -5.43 7.94
CA GLY A 125 6.40 -5.47 8.88
C GLY A 125 5.03 -5.60 8.21
N SER A 126 3.99 -5.56 9.04
CA SER A 126 2.59 -5.63 8.57
C SER A 126 2.22 -4.49 7.65
N GLY A 127 2.85 -3.31 7.78
CA GLY A 127 2.61 -2.17 6.91
C GLY A 127 3.02 -2.47 5.47
N PHE A 128 4.20 -3.08 5.28
CA PHE A 128 4.65 -3.52 3.97
C PHE A 128 3.75 -4.62 3.40
N TYR A 129 3.56 -5.75 4.13
CA TYR A 129 2.80 -6.88 3.61
C TYR A 129 1.32 -6.58 3.38
N GLY A 130 0.71 -5.80 4.27
CA GLY A 130 -0.67 -5.34 4.13
C GLY A 130 -0.85 -4.40 2.93
N SER A 131 0.11 -3.50 2.72
CA SER A 131 0.05 -2.55 1.61
C SER A 131 0.25 -3.22 0.24
N ILE A 132 1.23 -4.11 0.11
CA ILE A 132 1.52 -4.76 -1.18
C ILE A 132 0.36 -5.69 -1.58
N SER A 133 -0.14 -6.51 -0.64
CA SER A 133 -1.26 -7.41 -0.90
C SER A 133 -2.55 -6.65 -1.17
N GLY A 134 -2.88 -5.65 -0.36
CA GLY A 134 -4.06 -4.81 -0.56
C GLY A 134 -4.00 -4.03 -1.88
N THR A 135 -2.83 -3.49 -2.25
CA THR A 135 -2.65 -2.78 -3.53
C THR A 135 -2.83 -3.71 -4.73
N ILE A 136 -2.27 -4.93 -4.70
CA ILE A 136 -2.47 -5.94 -5.76
C ILE A 136 -3.96 -6.28 -5.91
N LEU A 137 -4.67 -6.47 -4.79
CA LEU A 137 -6.10 -6.75 -4.82
C LEU A 137 -6.90 -5.55 -5.34
N THR A 138 -6.54 -4.32 -4.96
CA THR A 138 -7.11 -3.10 -5.55
C THR A 138 -6.93 -3.08 -7.07
N VAL A 139 -5.73 -3.36 -7.58
CA VAL A 139 -5.47 -3.43 -9.03
C VAL A 139 -6.40 -4.44 -9.71
N ILE A 140 -6.51 -5.65 -9.16
CA ILE A 140 -7.34 -6.72 -9.71
C ILE A 140 -8.82 -6.30 -9.74
N PHE A 141 -9.36 -5.81 -8.64
CA PHE A 141 -10.77 -5.45 -8.58
C PHE A 141 -11.10 -4.20 -9.42
N THR A 142 -10.20 -3.22 -9.49
CA THR A 142 -10.37 -2.07 -10.40
C THR A 142 -10.35 -2.51 -11.87
N ALA A 143 -9.50 -3.46 -12.25
CA ALA A 143 -9.51 -4.03 -13.60
C ALA A 143 -10.87 -4.71 -13.91
N ILE A 144 -11.42 -5.47 -12.95
CA ILE A 144 -12.75 -6.08 -13.07
C ILE A 144 -13.85 -5.02 -13.21
N MET A 145 -13.78 -3.91 -12.45
CA MET A 145 -14.73 -2.80 -12.56
C MET A 145 -14.76 -2.21 -13.98
N ILE A 146 -13.59 -2.03 -14.62
CA ILE A 146 -13.47 -1.48 -15.97
C ILE A 146 -14.16 -2.37 -17.02
N VAL A 147 -13.97 -3.69 -16.89
CA VAL A 147 -14.59 -4.69 -17.80
C VAL A 147 -16.09 -4.81 -17.55
N SER A 148 -16.53 -4.63 -16.30
CA SER A 148 -17.93 -4.77 -15.88
C SER A 148 -18.78 -3.52 -16.18
N LYS A 149 -18.15 -2.36 -16.35
CA LYS A 149 -18.82 -1.12 -16.72
C LYS A 149 -19.23 -1.20 -18.19
N GLU A 150 -20.52 -1.17 -18.45
CA GLU A 150 -21.11 -0.94 -19.78
C GLU A 150 -21.41 0.55 -19.98
#